data_AF-K2CTH1-F1
#
_entry.id   AF-K2CTH1-F1
#
_cell.length_a   1.000
_cell.length_b   1.000
_cell.length_c   1.000
_cell.angle_alpha   90.00
_cell.angle_beta   90.00
_cell.angle_gamma   90.00
#
_symmetry.space_group_name_H-M   'P 1'
#
loop_
_entity.id
_entity.type
_entity.pdbx_description
1 polymer ?
#
loop_
_entity_poly.entity_id
_entity_poly.type
_entity_poly.pdbx_seq_one_letter_code
_entity_poly.pdbx_strand_id
1 'polypeptide(L)'
;MPHVKFMFAAQVARVEVDAELGIVELTDLVAIHDPGKVINRLGAEGQIEGGVVMGIGYALFEEMNLKSNGQWINNFTEYLLPTSLDVPANLEIQMLEYPEFDGPYGAKGLAEICTVPTAPAIANAVYNAVGVRVKDLPITPEKLYQARS
;
A
#
# COMPACT_ATOMS: atom_id res chain seq x y z
N MET A 1 4.42 16.12 -24.94
CA MET A 1 3.46 15.77 -23.88
C MET A 1 4.18 14.79 -22.96
N PRO A 2 4.30 15.04 -21.64
CA PRO A 2 5.29 14.34 -20.80
C PRO A 2 4.97 12.87 -20.48
N HIS A 3 3.83 12.34 -20.90
CA HIS A 3 3.50 10.91 -20.77
C HIS A 3 2.92 10.36 -22.06
N VAL A 4 3.38 9.17 -22.47
CA VAL A 4 2.91 8.45 -23.67
C VAL A 4 1.83 7.42 -23.31
N LYS A 5 1.81 6.91 -22.07
CA LYS A 5 0.91 5.83 -21.61
C LYS A 5 0.47 6.04 -20.16
N PHE A 6 -0.72 5.58 -19.81
CA PHE A 6 -1.29 5.66 -18.47
C PHE A 6 -1.64 4.27 -17.92
N MET A 7 -1.37 4.08 -16.63
CA MET A 7 -1.74 2.89 -15.87
C MET A 7 -2.70 3.35 -14.77
N PHE A 8 -3.73 2.55 -14.50
CA PHE A 8 -4.73 2.88 -13.49
C PHE A 8 -4.80 1.76 -12.45
N ALA A 9 -4.97 2.17 -11.20
CA ALA A 9 -5.20 1.27 -10.09
C ALA A 9 -6.12 1.93 -9.07
N ALA A 10 -6.90 1.10 -8.39
CA ALA A 10 -7.71 1.48 -7.25
C ALA A 10 -7.61 0.40 -6.19
N GLN A 11 -7.43 0.80 -4.94
CA GLN A 11 -7.48 -0.11 -3.81
C GLN A 11 -8.48 0.38 -2.78
N VAL A 12 -9.17 -0.56 -2.15
CA VAL A 12 -10.11 -0.30 -1.05
C VAL A 12 -9.65 -1.11 0.15
N ALA A 13 -9.37 -0.43 1.26
CA ALA A 13 -8.93 -1.04 2.50
C ALA A 13 -10.04 -1.00 3.55
N ARG A 14 -10.13 -2.05 4.35
CA ARG A 14 -10.90 -2.07 5.60
C ARG A 14 -9.92 -2.27 6.76
N VAL A 15 -10.06 -1.44 7.79
CA VAL A 15 -9.20 -1.49 8.97
C VAL A 15 -10.04 -1.58 10.24
N GLU A 16 -9.47 -2.23 11.25
CA GLU A 16 -9.90 -2.11 12.64
C GLU A 16 -8.87 -1.27 13.39
N VAL A 17 -9.34 -0.40 14.30
CA VAL A 17 -8.46 0.45 15.10
C VAL A 17 -8.81 0.28 16.55
N ASP A 18 -7.83 -0.13 17.35
CA ASP A 18 -7.98 -0.20 18.80
C ASP A 18 -8.20 1.22 19.36
N ALA A 19 -9.30 1.41 20.09
CA ALA A 19 -9.69 2.73 20.57
C ALA A 19 -8.78 3.26 21.68
N GLU A 20 -8.16 2.38 22.47
CA GLU A 20 -7.29 2.70 23.60
C GLU A 20 -5.82 2.76 23.16
N LEU A 21 -5.38 1.75 22.42
CA LEU A 21 -3.98 1.59 22.03
C LEU A 21 -3.65 2.29 20.70
N GLY A 22 -4.63 2.58 19.85
CA GLY A 22 -4.39 3.17 18.53
C GLY A 22 -3.71 2.23 17.53
N ILE A 23 -3.67 0.93 17.82
CA ILE A 23 -3.15 -0.10 16.92
C ILE A 23 -4.11 -0.23 15.73
N VAL A 24 -3.56 -0.22 14.51
CA VAL A 24 -4.31 -0.35 13.26
C VAL A 24 -4.07 -1.75 12.69
N GLU A 25 -5.14 -2.51 12.48
CA GLU A 25 -5.12 -3.80 11.81
C GLU A 25 -5.81 -3.69 10.44
N LEU A 26 -5.15 -4.17 9.38
CA LEU A 26 -5.72 -4.25 8.04
C LEU A 26 -6.46 -5.59 7.90
N THR A 27 -7.80 -5.56 7.86
CA THR A 27 -8.62 -6.77 7.84
C THR A 27 -8.94 -7.25 6.43
N ASP A 28 -9.10 -6.31 5.48
CA ASP A 28 -9.42 -6.64 4.09
C ASP A 28 -8.82 -5.61 3.14
N LEU A 29 -8.45 -6.09 1.95
CA LEU A 29 -8.01 -5.24 0.85
C LEU A 29 -8.53 -5.78 -0.48
N VAL A 30 -9.15 -4.90 -1.27
CA VAL A 30 -9.47 -5.18 -2.68
C VAL A 30 -8.51 -4.38 -3.55
N ALA A 31 -7.82 -5.06 -4.45
CA ALA A 31 -6.76 -4.54 -5.29
C ALA A 31 -7.11 -4.64 -6.77
N ILE A 32 -7.50 -3.52 -7.38
CA ILE A 32 -7.96 -3.43 -8.77
C ILE A 32 -6.91 -2.73 -9.62
N HIS A 33 -6.42 -3.39 -10.66
CA HIS A 33 -5.35 -2.86 -11.53
C HIS A 33 -5.72 -3.00 -13.01
N ASP A 34 -5.30 -2.03 -13.83
CA ASP A 34 -5.34 -2.11 -15.29
C ASP A 34 -3.93 -2.35 -15.86
N PRO A 35 -3.53 -3.63 -16.04
CA PRO A 35 -2.26 -3.99 -16.66
C PRO A 35 -2.32 -3.98 -18.20
N GLY A 36 -3.40 -3.49 -18.81
CA GLY A 36 -3.70 -3.78 -20.21
C GLY A 36 -3.90 -5.28 -20.42
N LYS A 37 -3.30 -5.87 -21.46
CA LYS A 37 -3.32 -7.32 -21.66
C LYS A 37 -2.40 -8.03 -20.67
N VAL A 38 -2.93 -8.98 -19.90
CA VAL A 38 -2.14 -9.78 -18.97
C VAL A 38 -1.34 -10.84 -19.73
N ILE A 39 -0.02 -10.76 -19.66
CA ILE A 39 0.89 -11.71 -20.33
C ILE A 39 1.07 -12.99 -19.51
N ASN A 40 1.27 -12.85 -18.21
CA ASN A 40 1.40 -13.95 -17.26
C ASN A 40 0.56 -13.64 -16.03
N ARG A 41 -0.57 -14.35 -15.89
CA ARG A 41 -1.53 -14.12 -14.81
C ARG A 41 -0.94 -14.34 -13.43
N LEU A 42 -0.28 -15.48 -13.21
CA LEU A 42 0.33 -15.81 -11.92
C LEU A 42 1.42 -14.79 -11.54
N GLY A 43 2.23 -14.38 -12.52
CA GLY A 43 3.27 -13.35 -12.29
C GLY A 43 2.67 -11.98 -11.97
N ALA A 44 1.58 -11.61 -12.62
CA ALA A 44 0.86 -10.36 -12.35
C ALA A 44 0.21 -10.36 -10.97
N GLU A 45 -0.43 -11.47 -10.57
CA GLU A 45 -1.00 -11.66 -9.24
C GLU A 45 0.10 -11.53 -8.16
N GLY A 46 1.22 -12.24 -8.31
CA GLY A 46 2.34 -12.13 -7.36
C GLY A 46 2.97 -10.74 -7.28
N GLN A 47 3.00 -9.98 -8.38
CA GLN A 47 3.42 -8.57 -8.34
C GLN A 47 2.44 -7.70 -7.57
N ILE A 48 1.13 -7.93 -7.73
CA ILE A 48 0.11 -7.19 -6.99
C ILE A 48 0.19 -7.52 -5.49
N GLU A 49 0.33 -8.80 -5.13
CA GLU A 49 0.53 -9.22 -3.74
C GLU A 49 1.78 -8.57 -3.13
N GLY A 50 2.93 -8.63 -3.83
CA GLY A 50 4.17 -8.02 -3.36
C GLY A 50 4.07 -6.50 -3.23
N GLY A 51 3.43 -5.83 -4.19
CA GLY A 51 3.20 -4.38 -4.14
C GLY A 51 2.28 -3.97 -2.99
N VAL A 52 1.22 -4.74 -2.74
CA VAL A 52 0.35 -4.57 -1.58
C VAL A 52 1.15 -4.71 -0.28
N VAL A 53 1.95 -5.76 -0.14
CA VAL A 53 2.77 -5.98 1.07
C VAL A 53 3.76 -4.83 1.30
N MET A 54 4.46 -4.37 0.26
CA MET A 54 5.34 -3.19 0.35
C MET A 54 4.57 -1.93 0.75
N GLY A 55 3.37 -1.75 0.21
CA GLY A 55 2.51 -0.61 0.53
C GLY A 55 1.95 -0.65 1.96
N ILE A 56 1.68 -1.85 2.50
CA ILE A 56 1.32 -2.05 3.91
C ILE A 56 2.50 -1.65 4.81
N GLY A 57 3.71 -2.13 4.47
CA GLY A 57 4.95 -1.75 5.13
C GLY A 57 5.11 -0.24 5.19
N TYR A 58 5.06 0.43 4.04
CA TYR A 58 5.14 1.88 3.95
C TYR A 58 4.04 2.63 4.74
N ALA A 59 2.83 2.08 4.81
CA ALA A 59 1.71 2.72 5.48
C ALA A 59 1.77 2.61 7.01
N LEU A 60 2.21 1.47 7.55
CA LEU A 60 2.00 1.11 8.95
C LEU A 60 3.28 0.79 9.73
N PHE A 61 4.39 0.46 9.06
CA PHE A 61 5.56 -0.15 9.72
C PHE A 61 6.90 0.53 9.40
N GLU A 62 7.18 0.78 8.13
CA GLU A 62 8.51 1.16 7.67
C GLU A 62 8.81 2.63 7.95
N GLU A 63 9.72 2.88 8.90
CA GLU A 63 10.25 4.22 9.18
C GLU A 63 11.78 4.19 9.21
N MET A 64 12.40 5.02 8.37
CA MET A 64 13.84 5.17 8.32
C MET A 64 14.27 6.42 9.08
N ASN A 65 14.76 6.23 10.30
CA ASN A 65 15.25 7.32 11.14
C ASN A 65 16.73 7.63 10.82
N LEU A 66 17.01 8.92 10.62
CA LEU A 66 18.35 9.42 10.33
C LEU A 66 18.86 10.28 11.48
N LYS A 67 20.15 10.15 11.80
CA LYS A 67 20.88 11.09 12.66
C LYS A 67 21.00 12.44 11.96
N SER A 68 21.35 13.48 12.73
CA SER A 68 21.63 14.82 12.20
C SER A 68 22.75 14.86 11.15
N ASN A 69 23.63 13.86 11.12
CA ASN A 69 24.70 13.71 10.14
C ASN A 69 24.30 12.82 8.92
N GLY A 70 23.03 12.42 8.79
CA GLY A 70 22.52 11.60 7.69
C GLY A 70 22.77 10.10 7.83
N GLN A 71 23.38 9.64 8.92
CA GLN A 71 23.56 8.21 9.16
C GLN A 71 22.26 7.56 9.62
N TRP A 72 22.01 6.34 9.17
CA TRP A 72 20.87 5.55 9.61
C TRP A 72 20.99 5.23 11.11
N ILE A 73 19.86 5.34 11.81
CA ILE A 73 19.73 4.97 13.22
C ILE A 73 19.29 3.51 13.32
N ASN A 74 18.32 3.12 12.50
CA ASN A 74 17.66 1.84 12.65
C ASN A 74 18.51 0.66 12.19
N ASN A 75 18.36 -0.46 12.90
CA ASN A 75 18.77 -1.79 12.47
C ASN A 75 17.52 -2.59 12.03
N PHE A 76 17.69 -3.83 11.53
CA PHE A 76 16.58 -4.66 11.06
C PHE A 76 15.55 -5.05 12.13
N THR A 77 15.85 -4.88 13.42
CA THR A 77 14.89 -5.07 14.51
C THR A 77 14.00 -3.83 14.71
N GLU A 78 14.47 -2.66 14.28
CA GLU A 78 13.78 -1.38 14.43
C GLU A 78 13.12 -0.91 13.12
N TYR A 79 13.65 -1.32 11.97
CA TYR A 79 13.01 -1.15 10.67
C TYR A 79 12.02 -2.30 10.45
N LEU A 80 10.79 -2.09 10.89
CA LEU A 80 9.77 -3.14 10.86
C LEU A 80 9.31 -3.38 9.42
N LEU A 81 9.50 -4.61 8.97
CA LEU A 81 8.89 -5.12 7.74
C LEU A 81 7.63 -5.90 8.09
N PRO A 82 6.57 -5.81 7.27
CA PRO A 82 5.38 -6.61 7.46
C PRO A 82 5.70 -8.10 7.35
N THR A 83 5.10 -8.88 8.23
CA THR A 83 5.13 -10.34 8.24
C THR A 83 3.87 -10.90 7.57
N SER A 84 3.79 -12.23 7.46
CA SER A 84 2.58 -12.89 6.94
C SER A 84 1.33 -12.63 7.79
N LEU A 85 1.49 -12.25 9.07
CA LEU A 85 0.37 -11.95 9.96
C LEU A 85 -0.18 -10.52 9.76
N ASP A 86 0.59 -9.66 9.10
CA ASP A 86 0.21 -8.26 8.83
C ASP A 86 -0.50 -8.10 7.47
N VAL A 87 -0.55 -9.19 6.68
CA VAL A 87 -1.29 -9.25 5.41
C VAL A 87 -2.74 -9.65 5.71
N PRO A 88 -3.75 -8.95 5.17
CA PRO A 88 -5.14 -9.28 5.42
C PRO A 88 -5.46 -10.69 4.93
N ALA A 89 -6.25 -11.43 5.72
CA ALA A 89 -6.74 -12.75 5.32
C ALA A 89 -7.59 -12.69 4.03
N ASN A 90 -8.25 -11.56 3.80
CA ASN A 90 -9.07 -11.28 2.62
C ASN A 90 -8.38 -10.26 1.71
N LEU A 91 -7.41 -10.73 0.92
CA LEU A 91 -6.83 -9.97 -0.19
C LEU A 91 -7.49 -10.40 -1.50
N GLU A 92 -8.31 -9.54 -2.09
CA GLU A 92 -8.95 -9.77 -3.38
C GLU A 92 -8.21 -9.03 -4.49
N ILE A 93 -7.82 -9.73 -5.56
CA ILE A 93 -7.12 -9.14 -6.71
C ILE A 93 -8.03 -9.19 -7.94
N GLN A 94 -8.25 -8.02 -8.54
CA GLN A 94 -8.96 -7.88 -9.81
C GLN A 94 -8.07 -7.20 -10.86
N MET A 95 -8.03 -7.77 -12.05
CA MET A 95 -7.32 -7.19 -13.20
C MET A 95 -8.33 -6.82 -14.27
N LEU A 96 -8.34 -5.55 -14.64
CA LEU A 96 -9.16 -5.01 -15.71
C LEU A 96 -8.33 -4.94 -16.99
N GLU A 97 -8.62 -5.81 -17.95
CA GLU A 97 -7.82 -5.89 -19.18
C GLU A 97 -8.31 -4.89 -20.23
N TYR A 98 -7.70 -3.70 -20.26
CA TYR A 98 -7.92 -2.68 -21.29
C TYR A 98 -6.66 -2.51 -22.17
N PRO A 99 -6.57 -3.22 -23.31
CA PRO A 99 -5.35 -3.29 -24.10
C PRO A 99 -4.82 -1.92 -24.54
N GLU A 100 -3.51 -1.73 -24.41
CA GLU A 100 -2.79 -0.58 -24.95
C GLU A 100 -2.33 -0.88 -26.38
N PHE A 101 -3.06 -0.36 -27.39
CA PHE A 101 -2.87 -0.77 -28.79
C PHE A 101 -1.48 -0.45 -29.37
N ASP A 102 -0.79 0.56 -28.84
CA ASP A 102 0.59 0.90 -29.22
C ASP A 102 1.64 0.21 -28.33
N GLY A 103 1.21 -0.67 -27.41
CA GLY A 103 2.04 -1.44 -26.49
C GLY A 103 2.34 -2.85 -26.99
N PRO A 104 3.41 -3.49 -26.48
CA PRO A 104 3.74 -4.86 -26.85
C PRO A 104 2.57 -5.79 -26.48
N TYR A 105 1.94 -6.37 -27.48
CA TYR A 105 0.79 -7.27 -27.34
C TYR A 105 -0.42 -6.66 -26.61
N GLY A 106 -0.50 -5.33 -26.43
CA GLY A 106 -1.56 -4.71 -25.63
C GLY A 106 -1.24 -4.52 -24.14
N ALA A 107 -0.04 -4.87 -23.68
CA ALA A 107 0.32 -4.81 -22.26
C ALA A 107 0.73 -3.40 -21.78
N LYS A 108 0.48 -3.13 -20.50
CA LYS A 108 0.95 -1.95 -19.76
C LYS A 108 1.87 -2.40 -18.62
N GLY A 109 2.56 -1.44 -17.99
CA GLY A 109 3.35 -1.71 -16.79
C GLY A 109 2.45 -2.07 -15.60
N LEU A 110 2.99 -2.85 -14.66
CA LEU A 110 2.27 -3.26 -13.44
C LEU A 110 3.11 -3.14 -12.16
N ALA A 111 4.44 -3.25 -12.25
CA ALA A 111 5.30 -3.45 -11.09
C ALA A 111 5.27 -2.31 -10.05
N GLU A 112 5.17 -1.04 -10.46
CA GLU A 112 5.14 0.08 -9.51
C GLU A 112 3.72 0.45 -9.09
N ILE A 113 2.76 0.38 -10.03
CA ILE A 113 1.39 0.82 -9.81
C ILE A 113 0.67 -0.03 -8.75
N CYS A 114 1.12 -1.27 -8.50
CA CYS A 114 0.55 -2.12 -7.47
C CYS A 114 0.84 -1.68 -6.03
N THR A 115 1.89 -0.90 -5.81
CA THR A 115 2.29 -0.41 -4.48
C THR A 115 1.66 0.92 -4.13
N VAL A 116 1.55 1.81 -5.13
CA VAL A 116 1.15 3.22 -4.96
C VAL A 116 -0.18 3.44 -4.21
N PRO A 117 -1.28 2.72 -4.54
CA PRO A 117 -2.59 3.00 -3.94
C PRO A 117 -2.78 2.41 -2.53
N THR A 118 -1.90 1.53 -2.05
CA THR A 118 -2.08 0.82 -0.78
C THR A 118 -2.06 1.77 0.43
N ALA A 119 -1.00 2.56 0.57
CA ALA A 119 -0.86 3.50 1.68
C ALA A 119 -1.98 4.54 1.77
N PRO A 120 -2.39 5.22 0.67
CA PRO A 120 -3.52 6.14 0.74
C PRO A 120 -4.86 5.42 1.00
N ALA A 121 -5.06 4.18 0.53
CA ALA A 121 -6.26 3.39 0.87
C ALA A 121 -6.34 3.13 2.38
N ILE A 122 -5.25 2.67 2.98
CA ILE A 122 -5.15 2.44 4.43
C ILE A 122 -5.36 3.75 5.20
N ALA A 123 -4.67 4.83 4.82
CA ALA A 123 -4.80 6.12 5.50
C ALA A 123 -6.22 6.70 5.43
N ASN A 124 -6.93 6.46 4.32
CA ASN A 124 -8.35 6.84 4.19
C ASN A 124 -9.26 5.96 5.04
N ALA A 125 -8.99 4.66 5.12
CA ALA A 125 -9.74 3.74 5.97
C ALA A 125 -9.56 4.09 7.47
N VAL A 126 -8.34 4.40 7.90
CA VAL A 126 -8.05 4.88 9.26
C VAL A 126 -8.80 6.18 9.54
N TYR A 127 -8.71 7.18 8.65
CA TYR A 127 -9.48 8.41 8.81
C TYR A 127 -10.98 8.16 8.92
N ASN A 128 -11.53 7.26 8.10
CA ASN A 128 -12.95 6.89 8.17
C ASN A 128 -13.31 6.20 9.49
N ALA A 129 -12.40 5.39 10.06
CA ALA A 129 -12.61 4.68 11.32
C ALA A 129 -12.55 5.60 12.54
N VAL A 130 -11.63 6.57 12.56
CA VAL A 130 -11.32 7.36 13.78
C VAL A 130 -11.62 8.86 13.67
N GLY A 131 -11.93 9.37 12.47
CA GLY A 131 -12.25 10.79 12.23
C GLY A 131 -11.04 11.75 12.22
N VAL A 132 -9.83 11.26 12.50
CA VAL A 132 -8.60 12.07 12.53
C VAL A 132 -7.65 11.70 11.40
N ARG A 133 -6.94 12.70 10.86
CA ARG A 133 -6.08 12.53 9.69
C ARG A 133 -4.61 12.55 10.09
N VAL A 134 -3.95 11.40 10.00
CA VAL A 134 -2.49 11.30 10.01
C VAL A 134 -1.97 11.63 8.62
N LYS A 135 -1.04 12.59 8.52
CA LYS A 135 -0.48 13.10 7.25
C LYS A 135 0.98 12.73 7.03
N ASP A 136 1.57 12.05 8.00
CA ASP A 136 2.96 11.62 7.99
C ASP A 136 2.98 10.12 8.26
N LEU A 137 3.58 9.37 7.34
CA LEU A 137 3.67 7.91 7.42
C LEU A 137 4.96 7.49 8.13
N PRO A 138 5.00 6.29 8.75
CA PRO A 138 3.89 5.36 8.91
C PRO A 138 2.85 5.84 9.94
N ILE A 139 1.64 5.29 9.91
CA ILE A 139 0.55 5.57 10.85
C ILE A 139 0.82 4.81 12.16
N THR A 140 1.69 5.34 13.01
CA THR A 140 1.97 4.74 14.32
C THR A 140 0.89 5.09 15.34
N PRO A 141 0.73 4.28 16.41
CA PRO A 141 -0.12 4.61 17.55
C PRO A 141 0.12 6.01 18.12
N GLU A 142 1.38 6.43 18.25
CA GLU A 142 1.77 7.74 18.78
C GLU A 142 1.30 8.86 17.86
N LYS A 143 1.52 8.74 16.54
CA LYS A 143 1.08 9.73 15.55
C LYS A 143 -0.45 9.80 15.51
N LEU A 144 -1.13 8.68 15.67
CA LEU A 144 -2.59 8.61 15.71
C LEU A 144 -3.15 9.28 16.98
N TYR A 145 -2.52 9.04 18.14
CA TYR A 145 -2.89 9.67 19.41
C TYR A 145 -2.66 11.20 19.37
N GLN A 146 -1.53 11.63 18.82
CA GLN A 146 -1.22 13.06 18.65
C GLN A 146 -2.23 13.76 17.73
N ALA A 147 -2.70 13.08 16.68
CA ALA A 147 -3.71 13.63 15.77
C ALA A 147 -5.12 13.77 16.40
N ARG A 148 -5.38 13.14 17.55
CA ARG A 148 -6.64 13.26 18.32
C ARG A 148 -6.61 14.37 19.38
N SER A 149 -5.42 14.86 19.74
CA SER A 149 -5.18 15.85 20.79
C SER A 149 -5.21 17.27 20.23
#